data_AF-A0A917FJ05-F1
#
_entry.id   AF-A0A917FJ05-F1
#
_cell.length_a   1.000
_cell.length_b   1.000
_cell.length_c   1.000
_cell.angle_alpha   90.00
_cell.angle_beta   90.00
_cell.angle_gamma   90.00
#
_symmetry.space_group_name_H-M   'P 1'
#
loop_
_entity.id
_entity.type
_entity.pdbx_description
1 polymer ?
#
loop_
_entity_poly.entity_id
_entity_poly.type
_entity_poly.pdbx_seq_one_letter_code
_entity_poly.pdbx_strand_id
1 'polypeptide(L)'
;MYDEFNQYITEFSDENSKNDFWYDVGAIRATEILSEFTHQDWEVLLKEISNKTVEWKRNLAYCLDDANNIYELRALLLLIDTDDEELIEVCADSLRSFINAENKQLILSNKRFIENIRIKMNCCGNATRAVFADFLQRLSK
;
A
#
# COMPACT_ATOMS: atom_id res chain seq x y z
N MET A 1 4.15 -6.81 18.34
CA MET A 1 3.02 -6.89 17.40
C MET A 1 3.44 -7.30 15.98
N TYR A 2 4.67 -6.99 15.55
CA TYR A 2 5.14 -7.33 14.20
C TYR A 2 5.02 -8.83 13.86
N ASP A 3 5.46 -9.73 14.74
CA ASP A 3 5.42 -11.17 14.44
C ASP A 3 3.98 -11.69 14.26
N GLU A 4 3.04 -11.21 15.08
CA GLU A 4 1.61 -11.51 14.95
C GLU A 4 1.07 -11.01 13.61
N PHE A 5 1.33 -9.75 13.27
CA PHE A 5 0.93 -9.18 11.98
C PHE A 5 1.50 -9.98 10.82
N ASN A 6 2.81 -10.26 10.86
CA ASN A 6 3.51 -10.96 9.80
C ASN A 6 3.00 -12.38 9.61
N GLN A 7 2.72 -13.11 10.70
CA GLN A 7 2.10 -14.42 10.63
C GLN A 7 0.71 -14.31 10.00
N TYR A 8 -0.14 -13.43 10.53
CA TYR A 8 -1.52 -13.26 10.10
C TYR A 8 -1.62 -12.96 8.62
N ILE A 9 -0.91 -11.93 8.15
CA ILE A 9 -0.94 -11.54 6.75
C ILE A 9 -0.35 -12.61 5.83
N THR A 10 0.65 -13.38 6.29
CA THR A 10 1.23 -14.49 5.51
C THR A 10 0.20 -15.59 5.27
N GLU A 11 -0.63 -15.91 6.25
CA GLU A 11 -1.71 -16.88 6.11
C GLU A 11 -2.74 -16.45 5.04
N PHE A 12 -2.94 -15.14 4.86
CA PHE A 12 -3.78 -14.55 3.82
C PHE A 12 -3.04 -14.20 2.52
N SER A 13 -1.77 -14.55 2.38
CA SER A 13 -0.97 -14.22 1.18
C SER A 13 -0.67 -15.43 0.31
N ASP A 14 -1.40 -16.55 0.49
CA ASP A 14 -1.31 -17.71 -0.38
C ASP A 14 -2.07 -17.43 -1.68
N GLU A 15 -1.36 -17.42 -2.82
CA GLU A 15 -1.92 -17.21 -4.17
C GLU A 15 -3.04 -18.19 -4.53
N ASN A 16 -3.15 -19.34 -3.82
CA ASN A 16 -4.21 -20.33 -4.01
C ASN A 16 -5.48 -20.05 -3.18
N SER A 17 -5.44 -19.05 -2.28
CA SER A 17 -6.58 -18.63 -1.49
C SER A 17 -7.51 -17.77 -2.35
N LYS A 18 -8.78 -18.15 -2.47
CA LYS A 18 -9.83 -17.36 -3.17
C LYS A 18 -10.18 -16.17 -2.29
N ASN A 19 -9.47 -15.05 -2.45
CA ASN A 19 -9.26 -14.12 -1.33
C ASN A 19 -10.24 -12.94 -1.21
N ASP A 20 -11.54 -13.16 -1.49
CA ASP A 20 -12.57 -12.17 -1.12
C ASP A 20 -12.62 -11.96 0.41
N PHE A 21 -12.26 -12.99 1.19
CA PHE A 21 -12.24 -12.92 2.65
C PHE A 21 -11.21 -11.92 3.20
N TRP A 22 -10.10 -11.69 2.50
CA TRP A 22 -9.13 -10.68 2.92
C TRP A 22 -9.78 -9.30 2.98
N TYR A 23 -10.45 -8.89 1.90
CA TYR A 23 -11.05 -7.57 1.80
C TYR A 23 -12.27 -7.39 2.72
N ASP A 24 -12.99 -8.47 3.06
CA ASP A 24 -14.16 -8.45 3.94
C ASP A 24 -13.82 -8.48 5.44
N VAL A 25 -12.82 -9.28 5.84
CA VAL A 25 -12.53 -9.57 7.26
C VAL A 25 -11.04 -9.45 7.57
N GLY A 26 -10.18 -9.94 6.68
CA GLY A 26 -8.74 -9.98 6.88
C GLY A 26 -8.12 -8.62 7.15
N ALA A 27 -8.44 -7.65 6.29
CA ALA A 27 -7.92 -6.30 6.36
C ALA A 27 -8.31 -5.58 7.65
N ILE A 28 -9.54 -5.79 8.14
CA ILE A 28 -10.02 -5.18 9.39
C ILE A 28 -9.13 -5.63 10.55
N ARG A 29 -8.91 -6.93 10.71
CA ARG A 29 -8.07 -7.47 11.78
C ARG A 29 -6.60 -7.07 11.61
N ALA A 30 -6.09 -7.04 10.38
CA ALA A 30 -4.73 -6.61 10.11
C ALA A 30 -4.50 -5.14 10.51
N THR A 31 -5.45 -4.25 10.20
CA THR A 31 -5.41 -2.84 10.60
C THR A 31 -5.52 -2.67 12.13
N GLU A 32 -6.33 -3.48 12.82
CA GLU A 32 -6.34 -3.50 14.29
C GLU A 32 -4.95 -3.83 14.86
N ILE A 33 -4.29 -4.86 14.34
CA ILE A 33 -2.94 -5.25 14.79
C ILE A 33 -1.93 -4.11 14.51
N LEU A 34 -2.00 -3.46 13.33
CA LEU A 34 -1.16 -2.32 12.98
C LEU A 34 -1.38 -1.13 13.93
N SER A 35 -2.60 -0.90 14.40
CA SER A 35 -2.91 0.19 15.33
C SER A 35 -2.22 0.03 16.70
N GLU A 36 -1.81 -1.20 17.03
CA GLU A 36 -1.07 -1.54 18.25
C GLU A 36 0.46 -1.57 18.04
N PHE A 37 0.95 -1.25 16.84
CA PHE A 37 2.40 -1.25 16.57
C PHE A 37 3.13 -0.19 17.39
N THR A 38 4.20 -0.64 18.04
CA THR A 38 5.20 0.25 18.62
C THR A 38 6.15 0.77 17.54
N HIS A 39 6.97 1.77 17.88
CA HIS A 39 8.07 2.20 17.01
C HIS A 39 8.97 1.04 16.58
N GLN A 40 9.28 0.13 17.51
CA GLN A 40 10.12 -1.03 17.23
C GLN A 40 9.46 -1.99 16.24
N ASP A 41 8.15 -2.21 16.34
CA ASP A 41 7.41 -3.05 15.39
C ASP A 41 7.48 -2.45 13.97
N TRP A 42 7.28 -1.14 13.84
CA TRP A 42 7.40 -0.43 12.56
C TRP A 42 8.81 -0.52 11.97
N GLU A 43 9.85 -0.35 12.80
CA GLU A 43 11.23 -0.45 12.32
C GLU A 43 11.60 -1.86 11.87
N VAL A 44 11.01 -2.90 12.46
CA VAL A 44 11.17 -4.28 11.96
C VAL A 44 10.41 -4.45 10.64
N LEU A 45 9.16 -3.98 10.55
CA LEU A 45 8.37 -4.02 9.32
C LEU A 45 9.11 -3.41 8.12
N LEU A 46 9.64 -2.20 8.30
CA LEU A 46 10.32 -1.45 7.24
C LEU A 46 11.63 -2.11 6.77
N LYS A 47 12.29 -2.92 7.63
CA LYS A 47 13.49 -3.69 7.25
C LYS A 47 13.14 -4.95 6.48
N GLU A 48 12.00 -5.57 6.79
CA GLU A 48 11.64 -6.88 6.26
C GLU A 48 10.77 -6.80 5.00
N ILE A 49 10.09 -5.68 4.77
CA ILE A 49 9.11 -5.52 3.68
C ILE A 49 9.66 -5.89 2.30
N SER A 50 10.93 -5.58 2.00
CA SER A 50 11.55 -5.89 0.71
C SER A 50 11.59 -7.40 0.43
N ASN A 51 11.72 -8.21 1.48
CA ASN A 51 11.88 -9.66 1.41
C ASN A 51 10.54 -10.41 1.27
N LYS A 52 9.41 -9.70 1.34
CA LYS A 52 8.07 -10.29 1.30
C LYS A 52 7.59 -10.51 -0.14
N THR A 53 6.66 -11.45 -0.30
CA THR A 53 6.00 -11.72 -1.58
C THR A 53 5.16 -10.52 -2.02
N VAL A 54 4.79 -10.50 -3.30
CA VAL A 54 3.96 -9.42 -3.85
C VAL A 54 2.57 -9.42 -3.18
N GLU A 55 1.96 -10.58 -2.96
CA GLU A 55 0.66 -10.67 -2.27
C GLU A 55 0.69 -10.10 -0.86
N TRP A 56 1.73 -10.45 -0.10
CA TRP A 56 1.94 -9.90 1.24
C TRP A 56 2.04 -8.37 1.20
N LYS A 57 2.75 -7.84 0.21
CA LYS A 57 2.92 -6.39 0.01
C LYS A 57 1.60 -5.72 -0.38
N ARG A 58 0.78 -6.35 -1.21
CA ARG A 58 -0.56 -5.87 -1.58
C ARG A 58 -1.47 -5.78 -0.36
N ASN A 59 -1.54 -6.87 0.39
CA ASN A 59 -2.31 -6.95 1.62
C ASN A 59 -1.86 -5.88 2.62
N LEU A 60 -0.55 -5.67 2.78
CA LEU A 60 -0.04 -4.62 3.64
C LEU A 60 -0.51 -3.25 3.14
N ALA A 61 -0.26 -2.92 1.87
CA ALA A 61 -0.62 -1.62 1.30
C ALA A 61 -2.10 -1.28 1.50
N TYR A 62 -2.99 -2.27 1.35
CA TYR A 62 -4.43 -2.10 1.53
C TYR A 62 -4.82 -1.67 2.95
N CYS A 63 -4.02 -2.03 3.96
CA CYS A 63 -4.27 -1.69 5.36
C CYS A 63 -3.70 -0.32 5.79
N LEU A 64 -2.96 0.39 4.92
CA LEU A 64 -2.25 1.63 5.27
C LEU A 64 -3.05 2.85 4.79
N ASP A 65 -3.84 3.46 5.67
CA ASP A 65 -4.67 4.63 5.34
C ASP A 65 -4.62 5.78 6.36
N ASP A 66 -3.84 5.66 7.45
CA ASP A 66 -3.74 6.72 8.45
C ASP A 66 -2.73 7.79 8.01
N ALA A 67 -3.26 8.88 7.43
CA ALA A 67 -2.49 10.02 6.96
C ALA A 67 -1.59 10.69 8.02
N ASN A 68 -1.82 10.43 9.32
CA ASN A 68 -1.00 10.95 10.42
C ASN A 68 0.14 10.00 10.82
N ASN A 69 0.13 8.76 10.33
CA ASN A 69 1.13 7.76 10.64
C ASN A 69 2.29 7.80 9.63
N ILE A 70 3.42 8.38 10.06
CA ILE A 70 4.61 8.50 9.23
C ILE A 70 5.21 7.14 8.83
N TYR A 71 5.01 6.08 9.62
CA TYR A 71 5.53 4.77 9.29
C TYR A 71 4.76 4.11 8.15
N GLU A 72 3.45 4.33 8.08
CA GLU A 72 2.62 3.88 6.96
C GLU A 72 3.06 4.54 5.66
N LEU A 73 3.29 5.86 5.67
CA LEU A 73 3.85 6.55 4.52
C LEU A 73 5.21 5.96 4.11
N ARG A 74 6.12 5.73 5.07
CA ARG A 74 7.43 5.12 4.79
C ARG A 74 7.28 3.73 4.16
N ALA A 75 6.34 2.93 4.64
CA ALA A 75 6.07 1.61 4.08
C ALA A 75 5.54 1.72 2.65
N LEU A 76 4.54 2.57 2.39
CA LEU A 76 4.01 2.81 1.04
C LEU A 76 5.10 3.30 0.07
N LEU A 77 5.99 4.19 0.51
CA LEU A 77 7.11 4.67 -0.30
C LEU A 77 8.12 3.57 -0.68
N LEU A 78 8.27 2.54 0.16
CA LEU A 78 9.07 1.35 -0.18
C LEU A 78 8.33 0.42 -1.16
N LEU A 79 7.00 0.35 -1.08
CA LEU A 79 6.18 -0.54 -1.92
C LEU A 79 6.00 -0.04 -3.35
N ILE A 80 6.05 1.28 -3.58
CA ILE A 80 5.88 1.86 -4.92
C ILE A 80 7.06 1.61 -5.88
N ASP A 81 8.18 1.07 -5.40
CA ASP A 81 9.25 0.56 -6.27
C ASP A 81 8.93 -0.87 -6.74
N THR A 82 7.93 -0.98 -7.61
CA THR A 82 7.43 -2.25 -8.14
C THR A 82 6.95 -2.09 -9.59
N ASP A 83 6.93 -3.21 -10.31
CA ASP A 83 6.28 -3.36 -11.61
C ASP A 83 4.93 -4.11 -11.52
N ASP A 84 4.63 -4.68 -10.35
CA ASP A 84 3.42 -5.47 -10.17
C ASP A 84 2.15 -4.62 -10.35
N GLU A 85 1.20 -5.17 -11.10
CA GLU A 85 0.14 -4.33 -11.60
C GLU A 85 -0.85 -3.87 -10.53
N GLU A 86 -1.27 -4.81 -9.72
CA GLU A 86 -2.23 -4.63 -8.64
C GLU A 86 -1.61 -3.91 -7.44
N LEU A 87 -0.34 -4.17 -7.12
CA LEU A 87 0.35 -3.45 -6.04
C LEU A 87 0.45 -1.95 -6.34
N ILE A 88 0.69 -1.57 -7.60
CA ILE A 88 0.66 -0.16 -8.00
C ILE A 88 -0.72 0.45 -7.78
N GLU A 89 -1.80 -0.27 -8.09
CA GLU A 89 -3.18 0.20 -7.88
C GLU A 89 -3.46 0.42 -6.39
N VAL A 90 -3.20 -0.59 -5.56
CA VAL A 90 -3.45 -0.53 -4.12
C VAL A 90 -2.58 0.56 -3.48
N CYS A 91 -1.29 0.65 -3.81
CA CYS A 91 -0.44 1.72 -3.30
C CYS A 91 -0.91 3.11 -3.75
N ALA A 92 -1.36 3.26 -4.99
CA ALA A 92 -1.90 4.53 -5.46
C ALA A 92 -3.15 4.91 -4.68
N ASP A 93 -4.03 3.95 -4.40
CA ASP A 93 -5.24 4.16 -3.61
C ASP A 93 -4.93 4.63 -2.19
N SER A 94 -4.12 3.85 -1.47
CA SER A 94 -3.70 4.14 -0.09
C SER A 94 -2.98 5.48 0.02
N LEU A 95 -2.05 5.78 -0.90
CA LEU A 95 -1.31 7.04 -0.90
C LEU A 95 -2.20 8.28 -1.10
N ARG A 96 -3.44 8.16 -1.61
CA ARG A 96 -4.35 9.32 -1.78
C ARG A 96 -4.60 10.05 -0.46
N SER A 97 -4.63 9.32 0.65
CA SER A 97 -4.80 9.86 2.01
C SER A 97 -3.58 10.65 2.48
N PHE A 98 -2.38 10.33 1.98
CA PHE A 98 -1.12 10.93 2.41
C PHE A 98 -0.69 12.14 1.56
N ILE A 99 -1.36 12.42 0.44
CA ILE A 99 -1.01 13.56 -0.43
C ILE A 99 -1.40 14.88 0.24
N ASN A 100 -0.40 15.56 0.77
CA ASN A 100 -0.49 16.91 1.34
C ASN A 100 0.78 17.72 0.95
N ALA A 101 0.86 18.97 1.38
CA ALA A 101 1.96 19.87 1.02
C ALA A 101 3.35 19.34 1.43
N GLU A 102 3.43 18.57 2.51
CA GLU A 102 4.68 18.04 3.07
C GLU A 102 5.15 16.79 2.34
N ASN A 103 4.23 15.85 2.08
CA ASN A 103 4.56 14.52 1.57
C ASN A 103 4.60 14.42 0.05
N LYS A 104 3.94 15.35 -0.66
CA LYS A 104 3.79 15.33 -2.12
C LYS A 104 5.10 15.15 -2.86
N GLN A 105 6.17 15.84 -2.45
CA GLN A 105 7.47 15.74 -3.13
C GLN A 105 8.14 14.38 -2.94
N LEU A 106 7.92 13.71 -1.81
CA LEU A 106 8.41 12.35 -1.57
C LEU A 106 7.79 11.37 -2.57
N ILE A 107 6.48 11.48 -2.79
CA ILE A 107 5.75 10.63 -3.75
C ILE A 107 6.20 10.94 -5.19
N LEU A 108 6.29 12.21 -5.56
CA LEU A 108 6.72 12.64 -6.90
C LEU A 108 8.18 12.28 -7.24
N SER A 109 9.01 12.03 -6.22
CA SER A 109 10.39 11.60 -6.43
C SER A 109 10.48 10.25 -7.16
N ASN A 110 9.49 9.37 -6.98
CA ASN A 110 9.40 8.11 -7.72
C ASN A 110 8.71 8.32 -9.07
N LYS A 111 9.47 8.85 -10.03
CA LYS A 111 8.98 9.12 -11.40
C LYS A 111 8.47 7.86 -12.11
N ARG A 112 9.09 6.71 -11.84
CA ARG A 112 8.71 5.41 -12.42
C ARG A 112 7.29 5.03 -12.00
N PHE A 113 6.97 5.16 -10.72
CA PHE A 113 5.62 4.90 -10.21
C PHE A 113 4.57 5.78 -10.87
N ILE A 114 4.83 7.09 -10.99
CA ILE A 114 3.92 8.04 -11.65
C ILE A 114 3.71 7.68 -13.13
N GLU A 115 4.76 7.26 -13.83
CA GLU A 115 4.67 6.86 -15.23
C GLU A 115 3.90 5.54 -15.39
N ASN A 116 4.13 4.57 -14.51
CA ASN A 116 3.40 3.30 -14.50
C ASN A 116 1.89 3.53 -14.32
N ILE A 117 1.49 4.44 -13.43
CA ILE A 117 0.08 4.84 -13.28
C ILE A 117 -0.47 5.39 -14.60
N ARG A 118 0.23 6.34 -15.23
CA ARG A 118 -0.22 6.97 -16.48
C ARG A 118 -0.37 5.97 -17.62
N ILE A 119 0.57 5.04 -17.74
CA ILE A 119 0.51 3.98 -18.75
C ILE A 119 -0.73 3.11 -18.52
N LYS A 120 -0.94 2.63 -17.28
CA LYS A 120 -2.07 1.75 -16.94
C LYS A 120 -3.43 2.38 -17.04
N MET A 121 -3.56 3.69 -16.86
CA MET A 121 -4.85 4.39 -17.02
C MET A 121 -5.50 4.11 -18.39
N ASN A 122 -4.71 3.78 -19.41
CA ASN A 122 -5.18 3.49 -20.76
C ASN A 122 -5.79 2.09 -20.92
N CYS A 123 -5.44 1.13 -20.06
CA CYS A 123 -5.87 -0.28 -20.19
C CYS A 123 -6.66 -0.81 -18.98
N CYS A 124 -6.73 -0.08 -17.86
CA CYS A 124 -7.47 -0.50 -16.67
C CYS A 124 -9.00 -0.32 -16.77
N GLY A 125 -9.71 -0.92 -15.82
CA GLY A 125 -11.16 -0.75 -15.64
C GLY A 125 -11.56 0.64 -15.15
N ASN A 126 -12.86 0.93 -15.13
CA ASN A 126 -13.36 2.25 -14.74
C ASN A 126 -13.07 2.61 -13.28
N ALA A 127 -13.13 1.63 -12.36
CA ALA A 127 -12.87 1.84 -10.94
C ALA A 127 -11.39 2.24 -10.71
N THR A 128 -10.45 1.42 -11.17
CA THR A 128 -9.01 1.69 -11.14
C THR A 128 -8.66 3.02 -11.80
N ARG A 129 -9.26 3.33 -12.96
CA ARG A 129 -9.03 4.61 -13.65
C ARG A 129 -9.46 5.81 -12.79
N ALA A 130 -10.57 5.69 -12.06
CA ALA A 130 -11.03 6.74 -11.15
C ALA A 130 -10.07 6.95 -9.97
N VAL A 131 -9.54 5.87 -9.39
CA VAL A 131 -8.51 5.92 -8.34
C VAL A 131 -7.27 6.64 -8.85
N PHE A 132 -6.72 6.23 -10.00
CA PHE A 132 -5.54 6.85 -10.58
C PHE A 132 -5.77 8.33 -10.95
N ALA A 133 -6.95 8.67 -11.48
CA ALA A 133 -7.28 10.06 -11.78
C ALA A 133 -7.32 10.93 -10.52
N ASP A 134 -7.96 10.47 -9.44
CA ASP A 134 -8.00 11.20 -8.17
C ASP A 134 -6.60 11.34 -7.56
N PHE A 135 -5.80 10.27 -7.57
CA PHE A 135 -4.40 10.29 -7.14
C PHE A 135 -3.57 11.35 -7.88
N LEU A 136 -3.60 11.35 -9.21
CA LEU A 136 -2.86 12.33 -10.03
C LEU A 136 -3.40 13.76 -9.86
N GLN A 137 -4.71 13.92 -9.68
CA GLN A 137 -5.32 15.22 -9.44
C GLN A 137 -4.85 15.80 -8.10
N ARG A 138 -4.79 14.99 -7.04
CA ARG A 138 -4.27 15.39 -5.73
C ARG A 138 -2.80 15.79 -5.80
N LEU A 139 -1.99 15.06 -6.57
CA LEU A 139 -0.59 15.43 -6.85
C LEU A 139 -0.45 16.69 -7.71
N SER A 140 -1.52 17.22 -8.31
CA SER A 140 -1.45 18.44 -9.12
C SER A 140 -1.85 19.70 -8.33
N LYS A 141 -2.54 19.54 -7.20
CA LYS A 141 -2.91 20.61 -6.28
C LYS A 141 -1.73 21.01 -5.39
#